data_AF-A0A958SMM2-F1
#
_entry.id   AF-A0A958SMM2-F1
#
_cell.length_a   1.000
_cell.length_b   1.000
_cell.length_c   1.000
_cell.angle_alpha   90.00
_cell.angle_beta   90.00
_cell.angle_gamma   90.00
#
_symmetry.space_group_name_H-M   'P 1'
#
loop_
_entity.id
_entity.type
_entity.pdbx_description
1 polymer ?
#
loop_
_entity_poly.entity_id
_entity_poly.type
_entity_poly.pdbx_seq_one_letter_code
_entity_poly.pdbx_strand_id
1 'polypeptide(L)'
;MKKLAFILGIAIVLLFSSCSKNGPKIVFEENFDGTSLNENVWNYELGNGCPNKCGFGNNERQTYTKQNAQVKDGYLTITATKEGDNYYSARLNTKDKIEFQYGTVEVRAQLPTGKGMWPAIWMLGHDISEKGWPLCGEIDIMEYVGREPNTAFNTLHTQDSHGNSKNSKKTVIQDLEQGFHVYKLNWSQDKMDFFVDDELLYTFKAEERTEAIWPFDKPYFLILNLAVGGNFGGPKVDDSIFPREFVVDYVKVYQD
;
A
#
# COMPACT_ATOMS: atom_id res chain seq x y z
N MET A 1 22.49 -75.86 -39.72
CA MET A 1 22.23 -75.38 -38.34
C MET A 1 22.07 -73.87 -38.40
N LYS A 2 20.83 -73.36 -38.27
CA LYS A 2 20.50 -71.93 -38.31
C LYS A 2 20.78 -71.32 -36.93
N LYS A 3 21.51 -70.21 -36.84
CA LYS A 3 21.59 -69.38 -35.63
C LYS A 3 20.86 -68.06 -35.88
N LEU A 4 19.75 -67.88 -35.18
CA LEU A 4 19.01 -66.62 -35.04
C LEU A 4 19.83 -65.69 -34.15
N ALA A 5 20.06 -64.45 -34.58
CA ALA A 5 20.54 -63.37 -33.71
C ALA A 5 19.38 -62.41 -33.46
N PHE A 6 18.94 -62.33 -32.20
CA PHE A 6 17.96 -61.38 -31.71
C PHE A 6 18.68 -60.06 -31.42
N ILE A 7 18.30 -58.97 -32.10
CA ILE A 7 18.77 -57.62 -31.76
C ILE A 7 17.68 -56.97 -30.89
N LEU A 8 18.03 -56.73 -29.63
CA LEU A 8 17.19 -56.10 -28.62
C LEU A 8 17.25 -54.57 -28.84
N GLY A 9 16.13 -53.96 -29.21
CA GLY A 9 16.01 -52.50 -29.33
C GLY A 9 15.89 -51.85 -27.95
N ILE A 10 16.85 -50.99 -27.61
CA ILE A 10 16.80 -50.15 -26.40
C ILE A 10 15.94 -48.93 -26.71
N ALA A 11 14.75 -48.84 -26.10
CA ALA A 11 13.94 -47.64 -26.12
C ALA A 11 14.48 -46.65 -25.07
N ILE A 12 15.05 -45.54 -25.53
CA ILE A 12 15.43 -44.42 -24.67
C ILE A 12 14.16 -43.64 -24.32
N VAL A 13 13.70 -43.77 -23.07
CA VAL A 13 12.63 -42.94 -22.52
C VAL A 13 13.25 -41.62 -22.08
N LEU A 14 13.03 -40.56 -22.85
CA LEU A 14 13.33 -39.19 -22.44
C LEU A 14 12.28 -38.74 -21.43
N LEU A 15 12.63 -38.79 -20.15
CA LEU A 15 11.87 -38.16 -19.08
C LEU A 15 12.08 -36.64 -19.17
N PHE A 16 11.15 -35.94 -19.82
CA PHE A 16 11.03 -34.49 -19.67
C PHE A 16 10.47 -34.21 -18.27
N SER A 17 11.36 -33.94 -17.33
CA SER A 17 10.97 -33.37 -16.04
C SER A 17 10.53 -31.92 -16.27
N SER A 18 9.22 -31.68 -16.39
CA SER A 18 8.69 -30.32 -16.35
C SER A 18 8.87 -29.80 -14.92
N CYS A 19 9.93 -29.04 -14.66
CA CYS A 19 9.93 -28.13 -13.53
C CYS A 19 8.75 -27.18 -13.71
N SER A 20 7.68 -27.38 -12.93
CA SER A 20 6.67 -26.35 -12.71
C SER A 20 7.40 -25.16 -12.06
N LYS A 21 7.67 -24.14 -12.87
CA LYS A 21 8.03 -22.82 -12.38
C LYS A 21 6.74 -22.18 -11.87
N ASN A 22 6.33 -22.53 -10.66
CA ASN A 22 5.31 -21.74 -9.98
C ASN A 22 6.01 -20.47 -9.50
N GLY A 23 6.06 -19.46 -10.38
CA GLY A 23 6.36 -18.10 -9.97
C GLY A 23 5.17 -17.50 -9.20
N PRO A 24 5.36 -16.34 -8.55
CA PRO A 24 4.31 -15.67 -7.79
C PRO A 24 3.05 -15.48 -8.65
N LYS A 25 1.89 -15.86 -8.11
CA LYS A 25 0.59 -15.73 -8.76
C LYS A 25 -0.06 -14.40 -8.37
N ILE A 26 -0.52 -13.63 -9.34
CA ILE A 26 -1.36 -12.45 -9.10
C ILE A 26 -2.70 -12.92 -8.52
N VAL A 27 -3.05 -12.41 -7.34
CA VAL A 27 -4.33 -12.68 -6.66
C VAL A 27 -5.26 -11.46 -6.66
N PHE A 28 -4.71 -10.27 -6.83
CA PHE A 28 -5.46 -9.04 -7.05
C PHE A 28 -4.67 -8.10 -7.95
N GLU A 29 -5.35 -7.47 -8.90
CA GLU A 29 -4.80 -6.48 -9.81
C GLU A 29 -5.89 -5.44 -10.12
N GLU A 30 -5.54 -4.18 -9.92
CA GLU A 30 -6.35 -3.01 -10.28
C GLU A 30 -5.47 -2.09 -11.11
N ASN A 31 -5.80 -1.97 -12.40
CA ASN A 31 -5.09 -1.13 -13.37
C ASN A 31 -5.86 0.17 -13.68
N PHE A 32 -7.01 0.40 -13.03
CA PHE A 32 -7.82 1.60 -13.22
C PHE A 32 -8.19 1.91 -14.68
N ASP A 33 -8.35 0.87 -15.51
CA ASP A 33 -8.69 0.96 -16.95
C ASP A 33 -10.15 1.41 -17.21
N GLY A 34 -10.97 1.46 -16.16
CA GLY A 34 -12.37 1.85 -16.25
C GLY A 34 -12.58 3.36 -16.45
N THR A 35 -13.84 3.77 -16.42
CA THR A 35 -14.24 5.19 -16.44
C THR A 35 -14.67 5.72 -15.07
N SER A 36 -14.60 4.86 -14.04
CA SER A 36 -14.99 5.16 -12.66
C SER A 36 -14.36 4.14 -11.72
N LEU A 37 -14.22 4.50 -10.45
CA LEU A 37 -13.73 3.59 -9.42
C LEU A 37 -14.63 2.33 -9.34
N ASN A 38 -14.02 1.16 -9.31
CA ASN A 38 -14.75 -0.10 -9.11
C ASN A 38 -15.21 -0.21 -7.65
N GLU A 39 -16.44 0.19 -7.36
CA GLU A 39 -17.01 0.11 -6.00
C GLU A 39 -17.28 -1.32 -5.52
N ASN A 40 -17.04 -2.37 -6.31
CA ASN A 40 -16.98 -3.75 -5.78
C ASN A 40 -15.63 -4.08 -5.14
N VAL A 41 -14.60 -3.25 -5.40
CA VAL A 41 -13.24 -3.39 -4.85
C VAL A 41 -12.98 -2.31 -3.80
N TRP A 42 -13.36 -1.07 -4.09
CA TRP A 42 -13.04 0.09 -3.26
C TRP A 42 -14.25 0.67 -2.55
N ASN A 43 -14.03 1.11 -1.31
CA ASN A 43 -14.91 1.96 -0.53
C ASN A 43 -14.38 3.39 -0.53
N TYR A 44 -15.28 4.36 -0.51
CA TYR A 44 -14.94 5.74 -0.16
C TYR A 44 -15.10 5.94 1.34
N GLU A 45 -14.06 6.44 2.01
CA GLU A 45 -14.17 6.95 3.37
C GLU A 45 -14.42 8.45 3.31
N LEU A 46 -15.57 8.90 3.83
CA LEU A 46 -16.08 10.25 3.64
C LEU A 46 -15.99 11.09 4.92
N GLY A 47 -15.94 12.40 4.75
CA GLY A 47 -15.97 13.35 5.87
C GLY A 47 -14.59 13.63 6.44
N ASN A 48 -14.56 14.15 7.67
CA ASN A 48 -13.34 14.54 8.39
C ASN A 48 -13.08 13.64 9.62
N GLY A 49 -13.69 12.46 9.66
CA GLY A 49 -13.60 11.50 10.77
C GLY A 49 -14.52 11.78 11.98
N CYS A 50 -15.26 12.89 12.01
CA CYS A 50 -16.20 13.17 13.10
C CYS A 50 -17.47 12.29 13.05
N PRO A 51 -18.14 12.04 14.19
CA PRO A 51 -17.77 12.48 15.54
C PRO A 51 -16.72 11.59 16.23
N ASN A 52 -16.44 10.40 15.69
CA ASN A 52 -15.70 9.35 16.39
C ASN A 52 -14.18 9.61 16.44
N LYS A 53 -13.62 10.19 15.38
CA LYS A 53 -12.18 10.42 15.22
C LYS A 53 -11.92 11.68 14.39
N CYS A 54 -12.43 12.82 14.85
CA CYS A 54 -12.29 14.11 14.17
C CYS A 54 -10.83 14.41 13.75
N GLY A 55 -10.65 14.93 12.54
CA GLY A 55 -9.33 15.15 11.93
C GLY A 55 -8.57 13.84 11.72
N PHE A 56 -9.28 12.72 11.56
CA PHE A 56 -8.78 11.34 11.49
C PHE A 56 -7.85 10.93 12.65
N GLY A 57 -7.90 11.67 13.76
CA GLY A 57 -7.05 11.50 14.95
C GLY A 57 -5.70 12.21 14.87
N ASN A 58 -5.41 12.85 13.74
CA ASN A 58 -4.14 13.49 13.45
C ASN A 58 -4.27 15.00 13.23
N ASN A 59 -5.42 15.60 13.56
CA ASN A 59 -5.74 17.01 13.27
C ASN A 59 -5.61 17.36 11.77
N GLU A 60 -5.92 16.39 10.91
CA GLU A 60 -5.99 16.57 9.46
C GLU A 60 -7.07 17.59 9.08
N ARG A 61 -6.85 18.36 8.00
CA ARG A 61 -7.68 19.52 7.64
C ARG A 61 -8.69 19.24 6.53
N GLN A 62 -8.53 18.14 5.80
CA GLN A 62 -9.41 17.81 4.68
C GLN A 62 -10.73 17.19 5.12
N THR A 63 -11.74 17.39 4.29
CA THR A 63 -12.92 16.54 4.21
C THR A 63 -12.75 15.59 3.03
N TYR A 64 -12.75 14.28 3.27
CA TYR A 64 -12.69 13.31 2.18
C TYR A 64 -14.03 13.21 1.45
N THR A 65 -14.00 13.21 0.12
CA THR A 65 -15.18 13.19 -0.76
C THR A 65 -15.01 12.20 -1.91
N LYS A 66 -16.11 11.88 -2.60
CA LYS A 66 -16.04 11.07 -3.83
C LYS A 66 -15.48 11.86 -5.02
N GLN A 67 -15.75 13.16 -5.07
CA GLN A 67 -15.43 14.04 -6.20
C GLN A 67 -13.93 14.24 -6.38
N ASN A 68 -13.15 14.03 -5.32
CA ASN A 68 -11.70 14.17 -5.30
C ASN A 68 -10.96 12.88 -5.68
N ALA A 69 -11.65 11.82 -6.10
CA ALA A 69 -11.04 10.65 -6.73
C ALA A 69 -11.64 10.43 -8.12
N GLN A 70 -10.78 10.32 -9.12
CA GLN A 70 -11.17 10.10 -10.50
C GLN A 70 -10.39 8.92 -11.08
N VAL A 71 -11.10 8.02 -11.76
CA VAL A 71 -10.48 6.97 -12.58
C VAL A 71 -10.64 7.36 -14.05
N LYS A 72 -9.52 7.53 -14.73
CA LYS A 72 -9.49 7.94 -16.13
C LYS A 72 -8.15 7.58 -16.77
N ASP A 73 -8.19 7.16 -18.04
CA ASP A 73 -7.01 6.93 -18.88
C ASP A 73 -5.99 5.94 -18.26
N GLY A 74 -6.46 4.95 -17.50
CA GLY A 74 -5.62 3.95 -16.83
C GLY A 74 -5.03 4.39 -15.49
N TYR A 75 -5.52 5.49 -14.91
CA TYR A 75 -5.03 6.00 -13.62
C TYR A 75 -6.18 6.27 -12.66
N LEU A 76 -5.89 6.06 -11.37
CA LEU A 76 -6.60 6.69 -10.27
C LEU A 76 -5.87 7.99 -9.90
N THR A 77 -6.57 9.11 -9.96
CA THR A 77 -6.08 10.41 -9.47
C THR A 77 -6.86 10.81 -8.22
N ILE A 78 -6.15 10.95 -7.10
CA ILE A 78 -6.67 11.56 -5.87
C ILE A 78 -6.19 13.02 -5.83
N THR A 79 -7.11 13.97 -5.93
CA THR A 79 -6.80 15.40 -5.98
C THR A 79 -7.13 16.08 -4.66
N ALA A 80 -6.15 16.67 -4.00
CA ALA A 80 -6.38 17.60 -2.90
C ALA A 80 -6.71 19.00 -3.47
N THR A 81 -7.81 19.59 -3.00
CA THR A 81 -8.29 20.91 -3.42
C THR A 81 -8.54 21.82 -2.20
N LYS A 82 -8.57 23.13 -2.46
CA LYS A 82 -8.96 24.15 -1.47
C LYS A 82 -10.09 25.00 -2.04
N GLU A 83 -11.17 25.17 -1.30
CA GLU A 83 -12.29 26.05 -1.64
C GLU A 83 -12.63 26.94 -0.45
N GLY A 84 -12.38 28.25 -0.58
CA GLY A 84 -12.41 29.16 0.56
C GLY A 84 -11.40 28.72 1.62
N ASP A 85 -11.88 28.42 2.83
CA ASP A 85 -11.06 27.93 3.95
C ASP A 85 -11.11 26.40 4.13
N ASN A 86 -11.86 25.70 3.28
CA ASN A 86 -12.03 24.25 3.37
C ASN A 86 -11.05 23.52 2.43
N TYR A 87 -10.56 22.38 2.90
CA TYR A 87 -9.76 21.46 2.08
C TYR A 87 -10.58 20.20 1.79
N TYR A 88 -10.42 19.67 0.58
CA TYR A 88 -11.05 18.42 0.16
C TYR A 88 -10.01 17.49 -0.44
N SER A 89 -10.25 16.18 -0.34
CA SER A 89 -9.39 15.14 -0.91
C SER A 89 -10.17 13.82 -0.98
N ALA A 90 -9.53 12.69 -1.26
CA ALA A 90 -10.14 11.37 -1.15
C ALA A 90 -9.30 10.40 -0.30
N ARG A 91 -10.02 9.44 0.29
CA ARG A 91 -9.48 8.29 1.01
C ARG A 91 -10.29 7.07 0.61
N LEU A 92 -9.60 6.07 0.07
CA LEU A 92 -10.17 4.86 -0.48
C LEU A 92 -9.63 3.66 0.29
N ASN A 93 -10.45 2.63 0.51
CA ASN A 93 -9.99 1.39 1.12
C ASN A 93 -10.68 0.16 0.53
N THR A 94 -10.08 -1.02 0.70
CA THR A 94 -10.64 -2.29 0.21
C THR A 94 -11.32 -3.14 1.30
N LYS A 95 -11.61 -2.55 2.47
CA LYS A 95 -12.19 -3.25 3.63
C LYS A 95 -13.48 -4.00 3.25
N ASP A 96 -13.63 -5.22 3.75
CA ASP A 96 -14.77 -6.11 3.52
C ASP A 96 -14.98 -6.48 2.02
N LYS A 97 -14.00 -6.18 1.15
CA LYS A 97 -14.04 -6.46 -0.30
C LYS A 97 -12.83 -7.25 -0.76
N ILE A 98 -11.65 -6.64 -0.70
CA ILE A 98 -10.37 -7.28 -1.01
C ILE A 98 -9.48 -7.21 0.22
N GLU A 99 -9.21 -8.38 0.78
CA GLU A 99 -8.38 -8.57 1.96
C GLU A 99 -7.47 -9.77 1.70
N PHE A 100 -6.23 -9.68 2.16
CA PHE A 100 -5.25 -10.74 1.94
C PHE A 100 -4.29 -10.83 3.13
N GLN A 101 -3.71 -12.01 3.30
CA GLN A 101 -2.69 -12.28 4.29
C GLN A 101 -1.43 -12.72 3.55
N TYR A 102 -0.30 -12.11 3.89
CA TYR A 102 0.99 -12.31 3.24
C TYR A 102 0.98 -12.02 1.73
N GLY A 103 2.16 -12.16 1.13
CA GLY A 103 2.40 -11.94 -0.28
C GLY A 103 3.17 -10.64 -0.54
N THR A 104 3.23 -10.27 -1.82
CA THR A 104 3.84 -9.03 -2.26
C THR A 104 2.76 -8.05 -2.67
N VAL A 105 2.79 -6.83 -2.13
CA VAL A 105 1.95 -5.71 -2.56
C VAL A 105 2.82 -4.75 -3.35
N GLU A 106 2.40 -4.40 -4.56
CA GLU A 106 3.03 -3.36 -5.37
C GLU A 106 2.01 -2.29 -5.72
N VAL A 107 2.37 -1.04 -5.50
CA VAL A 107 1.59 0.11 -5.92
C VAL A 107 2.50 1.03 -6.71
N ARG A 108 2.18 1.26 -7.98
CA ARG A 108 2.92 2.21 -8.81
C ARG A 108 2.22 3.56 -8.77
N ALA A 109 2.89 4.57 -8.24
CA ALA A 109 2.28 5.87 -8.02
C ALA A 109 3.26 7.04 -8.17
N GLN A 110 2.72 8.21 -8.47
CA GLN A 110 3.40 9.49 -8.53
C GLN A 110 2.89 10.38 -7.38
N LEU A 111 3.82 10.93 -6.60
CA LEU A 111 3.50 11.73 -5.42
C LEU A 111 3.19 13.20 -5.76
N PRO A 112 2.28 13.85 -5.01
CA PRO A 112 2.15 15.29 -5.02
C PRO A 112 3.35 15.95 -4.33
N THR A 113 3.61 17.21 -4.68
CA THR A 113 4.61 18.06 -4.00
C THR A 113 3.94 19.13 -3.15
N GLY A 114 4.67 19.61 -2.14
CA GLY A 114 4.34 20.86 -1.44
C GLY A 114 3.94 20.68 0.02
N LYS A 115 4.25 21.72 0.81
CA LYS A 115 4.12 21.71 2.27
C LYS A 115 2.67 21.50 2.69
N GLY A 116 2.45 20.45 3.48
CA GLY A 116 1.13 20.07 3.97
C GLY A 116 0.50 18.90 3.22
N MET A 117 1.06 18.44 2.10
CA MET A 117 0.62 17.21 1.44
C MET A 117 1.11 15.98 2.21
N TRP A 118 0.22 15.00 2.37
CA TRP A 118 0.53 13.71 3.02
C TRP A 118 -0.19 12.56 2.28
N PRO A 119 0.32 12.13 1.11
CA PRO A 119 -0.08 10.88 0.47
C PRO A 119 0.36 9.67 1.31
N ALA A 120 -0.47 8.64 1.33
CA ALA A 120 -0.15 7.37 2.00
C ALA A 120 -0.67 6.18 1.20
N ILE A 121 0.14 5.12 1.18
CA ILE A 121 -0.17 3.77 0.71
C ILE A 121 0.06 2.85 1.90
N TRP A 122 -1.01 2.28 2.45
CA TRP A 122 -0.94 1.63 3.75
C TRP A 122 -2.06 0.61 3.93
N MET A 123 -1.98 -0.19 4.98
CA MET A 123 -2.90 -1.29 5.23
C MET A 123 -3.31 -1.33 6.70
N LEU A 124 -4.55 -1.78 6.96
CA LEU A 124 -5.08 -2.01 8.31
C LEU A 124 -5.59 -3.43 8.44
N GLY A 125 -5.48 -4.00 9.65
CA GLY A 125 -6.03 -5.31 9.95
C GLY A 125 -7.54 -5.35 9.78
N HIS A 126 -8.07 -6.42 9.17
CA HIS A 126 -9.51 -6.55 8.90
C HIS A 126 -10.38 -6.46 10.17
N ASP A 127 -9.82 -6.86 11.31
CA ASP A 127 -10.46 -6.88 12.63
C ASP A 127 -10.50 -5.51 13.33
N ILE A 128 -10.20 -4.41 12.63
CA ILE A 128 -10.26 -3.04 13.18
C ILE A 128 -11.62 -2.70 13.79
N SER A 129 -12.73 -3.17 13.21
CA SER A 129 -14.06 -2.92 13.76
C SER A 129 -14.33 -3.66 15.08
N GLU A 130 -13.57 -4.71 15.37
CA GLU A 130 -13.73 -5.55 16.57
C GLU A 130 -12.70 -5.18 17.64
N LYS A 131 -11.42 -5.04 17.26
CA LYS A 131 -10.31 -4.77 18.20
C LYS A 131 -9.91 -3.30 18.30
N GLY A 132 -10.24 -2.50 17.29
CA GLY A 132 -9.79 -1.12 17.18
C GLY A 132 -8.30 -0.98 16.91
N TRP A 133 -7.89 0.25 16.60
CA TRP A 133 -6.49 0.63 16.50
C TRP A 133 -5.93 0.95 17.89
N PRO A 134 -4.68 0.56 18.24
CA PRO A 134 -3.64 -0.05 17.38
C PRO A 134 -3.63 -1.59 17.40
N LEU A 135 -4.58 -2.25 18.07
CA LEU A 135 -4.60 -3.71 18.23
C LEU A 135 -4.83 -4.45 16.90
N CYS A 136 -5.54 -3.83 15.96
CA CYS A 136 -5.72 -4.38 14.62
C CYS A 136 -4.40 -4.47 13.84
N GLY A 137 -3.41 -3.66 14.18
CA GLY A 137 -2.17 -3.48 13.43
C GLY A 137 -2.35 -2.58 12.20
N GLU A 138 -1.26 -1.93 11.82
CA GLU A 138 -1.13 -1.02 10.67
C GLU A 138 0.20 -1.25 9.97
N ILE A 139 0.18 -1.26 8.63
CA ILE A 139 1.37 -1.39 7.80
C ILE A 139 1.42 -0.23 6.82
N ASP A 140 2.34 0.71 7.04
CA ASP A 140 2.56 1.84 6.15
C ASP A 140 3.60 1.47 5.10
N ILE A 141 3.13 1.04 3.93
CA ILE A 141 3.99 0.66 2.79
C ILE A 141 4.76 1.88 2.31
N MET A 142 4.09 3.03 2.23
CA MET A 142 4.73 4.32 2.00
C MET A 142 3.89 5.43 2.61
N GLU A 143 4.54 6.26 3.41
CA GLU A 143 4.11 7.63 3.64
C GLU A 143 5.14 8.61 3.10
N TYR A 144 4.65 9.77 2.67
CA TYR A 144 5.45 10.92 2.31
C TYR A 144 4.81 12.17 2.89
N VAL A 145 5.62 13.14 3.29
CA VAL A 145 5.14 14.46 3.72
C VAL A 145 5.81 15.53 2.90
N GLY A 146 5.04 16.35 2.17
CA GLY A 146 5.59 17.36 1.26
C GLY A 146 6.33 18.51 1.92
N ARG A 147 6.39 18.54 3.26
CA ARG A 147 7.28 19.41 4.05
C ARG A 147 8.71 18.88 4.15
N GLU A 148 8.93 17.60 3.84
CA GLU A 148 10.23 16.92 3.80
C GLU A 148 10.37 16.21 2.44
N PRO A 149 10.68 16.95 1.36
CA PRO A 149 10.85 16.38 0.03
C PRO A 149 11.89 15.25 -0.03
N ASN A 150 11.83 14.44 -1.09
CA ASN A 150 12.77 13.33 -1.32
C ASN A 150 12.83 12.32 -0.16
N THR A 151 11.75 12.15 0.61
CA THR A 151 11.78 11.31 1.81
C THR A 151 10.55 10.41 1.90
N ALA A 152 10.79 9.10 1.98
CA ALA A 152 9.77 8.11 2.28
C ALA A 152 9.87 7.65 3.74
N PHE A 153 8.71 7.28 4.29
CA PHE A 153 8.59 6.67 5.61
C PHE A 153 7.91 5.30 5.44
N ASN A 154 8.49 4.28 6.08
CA ASN A 154 7.89 2.96 6.22
C ASN A 154 7.69 2.71 7.71
N THR A 155 6.46 2.46 8.15
CA THR A 155 6.14 2.39 9.57
C THR A 155 5.20 1.21 9.84
N LEU A 156 5.34 0.65 11.04
CA LEU A 156 4.40 -0.32 11.57
C LEU A 156 3.83 0.22 12.88
N HIS A 157 2.50 0.13 13.03
CA HIS A 157 1.82 0.42 14.29
C HIS A 157 1.20 -0.86 14.86
N THR A 158 1.53 -1.13 16.12
CA THR A 158 1.07 -2.29 16.88
C THR A 158 0.75 -1.88 18.31
N GLN A 159 0.18 -2.78 19.11
CA GLN A 159 -0.02 -2.51 20.53
C GLN A 159 1.30 -2.19 21.26
N ASP A 160 2.40 -2.86 20.92
CA ASP A 160 3.73 -2.62 21.49
C ASP A 160 4.33 -1.27 21.08
N SER A 161 4.09 -0.81 19.84
CA SER A 161 4.60 0.49 19.38
C SER A 161 3.71 1.11 18.31
N HIS A 162 3.13 2.28 18.61
CA HIS A 162 2.21 3.01 17.73
C HIS A 162 2.30 4.53 17.93
N GLY A 163 1.76 5.32 16.99
CA GLY A 163 1.94 6.77 16.98
C GLY A 163 3.38 7.13 16.59
N ASN A 164 4.22 7.56 17.54
CA ASN A 164 5.65 7.72 17.31
C ASN A 164 6.37 6.35 17.42
N SER A 165 6.01 5.44 16.51
CA SER A 165 6.45 4.04 16.55
C SER A 165 7.96 3.91 16.43
N LYS A 166 8.55 3.02 17.25
CA LYS A 166 9.97 2.64 17.12
C LYS A 166 10.23 1.77 15.88
N ASN A 167 9.18 1.17 15.33
CA ASN A 167 9.23 0.30 14.15
C ASN A 167 9.01 1.14 12.88
N SER A 168 9.80 2.21 12.73
CA SER A 168 9.71 3.15 11.62
C SER A 168 11.08 3.40 11.00
N LYS A 169 11.12 3.58 9.68
CA LYS A 169 12.30 3.94 8.93
C LYS A 169 11.99 5.14 8.04
N LYS A 170 12.76 6.21 8.24
CA LYS A 170 12.85 7.36 7.34
C LYS A 170 14.01 7.15 6.37
N THR A 171 13.76 7.29 5.08
CA THR A 171 14.78 7.13 4.03
C THR A 171 14.70 8.28 3.02
N VAL A 172 15.85 8.89 2.74
CA VAL A 172 15.97 9.93 1.70
C VAL A 172 16.21 9.24 0.36
N ILE A 173 15.36 9.52 -0.62
CA ILE A 173 15.39 8.97 -1.97
C ILE A 173 15.35 10.16 -2.92
N GLN A 174 16.41 10.34 -3.72
CA GLN A 174 16.47 11.46 -4.67
C GLN A 174 15.37 11.31 -5.72
N ASP A 175 14.78 12.44 -6.09
CA ASP A 175 13.79 12.55 -7.16
C ASP A 175 12.50 11.74 -6.92
N LEU A 176 12.16 11.45 -5.65
CA LEU A 176 10.98 10.66 -5.27
C LEU A 176 9.65 11.24 -5.77
N GLU A 177 9.59 12.55 -6.01
CA GLU A 177 8.42 13.22 -6.58
C GLU A 177 8.42 13.27 -8.12
N GLN A 178 9.51 12.82 -8.78
CA GLN A 178 9.67 12.88 -10.22
C GLN A 178 9.12 11.62 -10.89
N GLY A 179 7.87 11.71 -11.36
CA GLY A 179 7.23 10.62 -12.09
C GLY A 179 6.76 9.50 -11.18
N PHE A 180 6.63 8.30 -11.75
CA PHE A 180 6.07 7.16 -11.06
C PHE A 180 7.16 6.28 -10.48
N HIS A 181 6.98 5.88 -9.23
CA HIS A 181 7.78 4.90 -8.53
C HIS A 181 6.94 3.70 -8.12
N VAL A 182 7.56 2.53 -7.94
CA VAL A 182 6.90 1.34 -7.41
C VAL A 182 7.18 1.23 -5.92
N TYR A 183 6.13 1.37 -5.11
CA TYR A 183 6.15 1.16 -3.67
C TYR A 183 5.76 -0.28 -3.38
N LYS A 184 6.65 -1.04 -2.74
CA LYS A 184 6.48 -2.48 -2.60
C LYS A 184 6.66 -2.95 -1.16
N LEU A 185 5.79 -3.88 -0.75
CA LEU A 185 5.88 -4.63 0.50
C LEU A 185 5.99 -6.12 0.16
N ASN A 186 7.06 -6.78 0.60
CA ASN A 186 7.10 -8.24 0.68
C ASN A 186 6.77 -8.64 2.12
N TRP A 187 5.59 -9.19 2.33
CA TRP A 187 5.09 -9.59 3.64
C TRP A 187 4.98 -11.11 3.71
N SER A 188 5.71 -11.69 4.66
CA SER A 188 5.66 -13.11 4.97
C SER A 188 5.28 -13.30 6.43
N GLN A 189 5.05 -14.56 6.81
CA GLN A 189 4.95 -14.91 8.22
C GLN A 189 6.19 -14.45 9.02
N ASP A 190 7.35 -14.33 8.36
CA ASP A 190 8.62 -14.15 9.06
C ASP A 190 9.10 -12.72 9.25
N LYS A 191 8.82 -11.89 8.25
CA LYS A 191 9.32 -10.53 8.14
C LYS A 191 8.49 -9.75 7.12
N MET A 192 8.66 -8.43 7.17
CA MET A 192 8.21 -7.50 6.16
C MET A 192 9.41 -6.74 5.60
N ASP A 193 9.56 -6.74 4.29
CA ASP A 193 10.56 -5.95 3.58
C ASP A 193 9.85 -4.88 2.74
N PHE A 194 10.31 -3.63 2.84
CA PHE A 194 9.73 -2.47 2.18
C PHE A 194 10.70 -1.92 1.14
N PHE A 195 10.18 -1.58 -0.04
CA PHE A 195 10.98 -1.14 -1.17
C PHE A 195 10.39 0.06 -1.90
N VAL A 196 11.28 0.81 -2.56
CA VAL A 196 10.94 1.76 -3.63
C VAL A 196 11.82 1.41 -4.83
N ASP A 197 11.24 1.22 -6.02
CA ASP A 197 11.95 0.87 -7.26
C ASP A 197 12.98 -0.26 -7.10
N ASP A 198 12.57 -1.33 -6.42
CA ASP A 198 13.39 -2.50 -6.08
C ASP A 198 14.53 -2.26 -5.06
N GLU A 199 14.74 -1.04 -4.58
CA GLU A 199 15.67 -0.75 -3.49
C GLU A 199 15.03 -1.07 -2.13
N LEU A 200 15.65 -1.96 -1.36
CA LEU A 200 15.21 -2.30 0.00
C LEU A 200 15.49 -1.12 0.95
N LEU A 201 14.44 -0.56 1.55
CA LEU A 201 14.54 0.57 2.48
C LEU A 201 14.53 0.11 3.93
N TYR A 202 13.67 -0.86 4.25
CA TYR A 202 13.41 -1.30 5.61
C TYR A 202 13.04 -2.78 5.67
N THR A 203 13.56 -3.48 6.68
CA THR A 203 13.12 -4.82 7.05
C THR A 203 12.65 -4.78 8.49
N PHE A 204 11.41 -5.18 8.73
CA PHE A 204 10.93 -5.48 10.07
C PHE A 204 10.87 -6.98 10.29
N LYS A 205 11.57 -7.45 11.33
CA LYS A 205 11.56 -8.82 11.81
C LYS A 205 11.53 -8.80 13.32
N ALA A 206 10.41 -9.21 13.91
CA ALA A 206 10.29 -9.27 15.36
C ALA A 206 11.14 -10.41 15.94
N GLU A 207 11.87 -10.13 17.02
CA GLU A 207 12.62 -11.14 17.78
C GLU A 207 11.66 -12.09 18.53
N GLU A 208 10.59 -11.54 19.09
CA GLU A 208 9.49 -12.26 19.73
C GLU A 208 8.16 -11.98 19.01
N ARG A 209 7.36 -13.02 18.76
CA ARG A 209 6.07 -12.91 18.05
C ARG A 209 4.89 -13.09 18.99
N THR A 210 4.61 -12.07 19.79
CA THR A 210 3.33 -11.94 20.50
C THR A 210 2.35 -11.16 19.63
N GLU A 211 1.04 -11.30 19.87
CA GLU A 211 0.02 -10.51 19.15
C GLU A 211 0.25 -8.99 19.30
N ALA A 212 0.82 -8.55 20.43
CA ALA A 212 1.12 -7.14 20.66
C ALA A 212 2.27 -6.60 19.76
N ILE A 213 3.22 -7.45 19.39
CA ILE A 213 4.40 -7.09 18.59
C ILE A 213 4.20 -7.43 17.10
N TRP A 214 3.50 -8.53 16.82
CA TRP A 214 3.27 -9.07 15.48
C TRP A 214 1.78 -9.40 15.24
N PRO A 215 0.89 -8.39 15.15
CA PRO A 215 -0.52 -8.60 14.80
C PRO A 215 -0.72 -8.85 13.29
N PHE A 216 0.30 -9.38 12.60
CA PHE A 216 0.38 -9.46 11.13
C PHE A 216 0.20 -10.89 10.59
N ASP A 217 -0.37 -11.79 11.39
CA ASP A 217 -0.70 -13.16 10.98
C ASP A 217 -2.22 -13.31 10.77
N LYS A 218 -2.80 -12.37 10.01
CA LYS A 218 -4.23 -12.27 9.68
C LYS A 218 -4.44 -11.43 8.40
N PRO A 219 -5.65 -11.39 7.81
CA PRO A 219 -5.94 -10.54 6.66
C PRO A 219 -5.85 -9.03 6.94
N TYR A 220 -5.38 -8.28 5.94
CA TYR A 220 -5.34 -6.82 5.93
C TYR A 220 -5.98 -6.29 4.65
N PHE A 221 -6.56 -5.09 4.72
CA PHE A 221 -7.07 -4.36 3.56
C PHE A 221 -6.18 -3.16 3.23
N LEU A 222 -6.17 -2.76 1.96
CA LEU A 222 -5.37 -1.63 1.46
C LEU A 222 -6.12 -0.31 1.62
N ILE A 223 -5.37 0.77 1.83
CA ILE A 223 -5.84 2.14 1.92
C ILE A 223 -4.95 3.05 1.07
N LEU A 224 -5.58 3.91 0.29
CA LEU A 224 -4.94 4.97 -0.49
C LEU A 224 -5.58 6.30 -0.11
N ASN A 225 -4.79 7.29 0.30
CA ASN A 225 -5.32 8.62 0.56
C ASN A 225 -4.28 9.73 0.32
N LEU A 226 -4.79 10.95 0.24
CA LEU A 226 -4.00 12.18 0.27
C LEU A 226 -4.51 13.09 1.37
N ALA A 227 -3.90 13.04 2.54
CA ALA A 227 -4.22 13.93 3.65
C ALA A 227 -3.64 15.35 3.42
N VAL A 228 -4.25 16.34 4.08
CA VAL A 228 -3.82 17.75 4.05
C VAL A 228 -3.60 18.26 5.47
N GLY A 229 -2.40 18.74 5.74
CA GLY A 229 -1.99 19.23 7.05
C GLY A 229 -1.79 18.09 8.05
N GLY A 230 -2.48 18.14 9.18
CA GLY A 230 -2.27 17.20 10.28
C GLY A 230 -1.00 17.44 11.08
N ASN A 231 -0.84 16.69 12.16
CA ASN A 231 0.31 16.75 13.06
C ASN A 231 1.59 16.23 12.38
N PHE A 232 1.45 15.32 11.41
CA PHE A 232 2.56 14.69 10.70
C PHE A 232 2.86 15.35 9.34
N GLY A 233 1.85 15.51 8.47
CA GLY A 233 2.00 16.22 7.19
C GLY A 233 2.21 17.74 7.33
N GLY A 234 1.76 18.31 8.45
CA GLY A 234 1.74 19.74 8.75
C GLY A 234 2.33 20.09 10.13
N PRO A 235 1.71 21.00 10.93
CA PRO A 235 0.36 21.56 10.76
C PRO A 235 0.28 22.72 9.75
N LYS A 236 1.41 23.28 9.31
CA LYS A 236 1.43 24.35 8.30
C LYS A 236 1.16 23.75 6.91
N VAL A 237 0.27 24.39 6.18
CA VAL A 237 -0.07 24.09 4.78
C VAL A 237 0.25 25.34 3.95
N ASP A 238 0.83 25.17 2.77
CA ASP A 238 1.01 26.25 1.81
C ASP A 238 -0.17 26.28 0.84
N ASP A 239 -1.10 27.21 1.03
CA ASP A 239 -2.33 27.30 0.23
C ASP A 239 -2.09 27.59 -1.25
N SER A 240 -0.92 28.12 -1.62
CA SER A 240 -0.60 28.46 -3.01
C SER A 240 -0.36 27.22 -3.88
N ILE A 241 -0.20 26.04 -3.28
CA ILE A 241 0.09 24.80 -4.00
C ILE A 241 -1.16 24.14 -4.58
N PHE A 242 -2.37 24.49 -4.14
CA PHE A 242 -3.56 23.75 -4.57
C PHE A 242 -3.95 24.08 -6.02
N PRO A 243 -4.41 23.10 -6.81
CA PRO A 243 -4.61 21.70 -6.45
C PRO A 243 -3.32 20.85 -6.50
N ARG A 244 -3.34 19.68 -5.84
CA ARG A 244 -2.26 18.68 -5.88
C ARG A 244 -2.80 17.28 -6.05
N GLU A 245 -2.08 16.47 -6.80
CA GLU A 245 -2.54 15.15 -7.23
C GLU A 245 -1.61 14.05 -6.75
N PHE A 246 -2.21 13.01 -6.17
CA PHE A 246 -1.58 11.71 -5.94
C PHE A 246 -2.15 10.75 -6.99
N VAL A 247 -1.29 10.30 -7.90
CA VAL A 247 -1.70 9.53 -9.08
C VAL A 247 -1.21 8.10 -8.94
N VAL A 248 -2.10 7.13 -9.08
CA VAL A 248 -1.83 5.69 -8.97
C VAL A 248 -2.11 5.04 -10.31
N ASP A 249 -1.11 4.37 -10.85
CA ASP A 249 -1.18 3.59 -12.11
C ASP A 249 -1.77 2.21 -11.85
N TYR A 250 -1.24 1.47 -10.88
CA TYR A 250 -1.80 0.18 -10.53
C TYR A 250 -1.61 -0.18 -9.06
N VAL A 251 -2.42 -1.16 -8.62
CA VAL A 251 -2.21 -1.96 -7.42
C VAL A 251 -2.15 -3.43 -7.82
N LYS A 252 -1.12 -4.15 -7.37
CA LYS A 252 -0.97 -5.59 -7.60
C LYS A 252 -0.63 -6.31 -6.31
N VAL A 253 -1.22 -7.49 -6.13
CA VAL A 253 -0.94 -8.38 -5.01
C VAL A 253 -0.59 -9.76 -5.55
N TYR A 254 0.55 -10.28 -5.11
CA TYR A 254 1.10 -11.57 -5.50
C TYR A 254 1.17 -12.50 -4.30
N GLN A 255 0.90 -13.79 -4.49
CA GLN A 255 1.11 -14.83 -3.50
C GLN A 255 1.88 -16.01 -4.12
N ASP A 256 2.62 -16.71 -3.28
CA ASP A 256 3.34 -17.94 -3.64
C ASP A 256 2.43 -19.18 -3.63
#